data_AF-A0A1V4E2X5-F1
#
_entry.id   AF-A0A1V4E2X5-F1
#
_cell.length_a   1.000
_cell.length_b   1.000
_cell.length_c   1.000
_cell.angle_alpha   90.00
_cell.angle_beta   90.00
_cell.angle_gamma   90.00
#
_symmetry.space_group_name_H-M   'P 1'
#
loop_
_entity.id
_entity.type
_entity.pdbx_description
1 polymer ?
#
loop_
_entity_poly.entity_id
_entity_poly.type
_entity_poly.pdbx_seq_one_letter_code
_entity_poly.pdbx_strand_id
1 'polypeptide(L)'
;MVVTQENVAVNGSRKLSPQEIADILRDRIRSGDLKAGDRLPTQAELAEEFNVERGTVRQALRALQEDGLLSNVSKGSPPRIAEPAPVRGAPQPTMVGLAPRLTEAFAAPHVRVDVVSHTSETLMLALGDSLRRIHEGTIHPESIEFRVLLPSRDINLAFPISVERDGEEDPVHRRWLEMRNAQAHVLKYNLNAVRSTHGIDVRITFRALPFTPPVKMYLLNGEEVLLGYYMLEKREEEYESRTLEMYDALGSQSVLFSFVKAASQRDAAFVEESQKWFDALWETITTDLTLS
;
A
#
# COMPACT_ATOMS: atom_id res chain seq x y z
N MET A 1 -22.28 -77.64 16.76
CA MET A 1 -21.77 -77.35 15.41
C MET A 1 -22.02 -75.87 15.18
N VAL A 2 -21.09 -75.00 15.58
CA VAL A 2 -19.86 -74.61 14.87
C VAL A 2 -20.17 -73.52 13.82
N VAL A 3 -19.82 -72.28 14.20
CA VAL A 3 -19.13 -71.25 13.37
C VAL A 3 -20.00 -70.58 12.28
N THR A 4 -20.05 -69.26 12.08
CA THR A 4 -19.03 -68.18 12.14
C THR A 4 -19.68 -66.84 12.54
N GLN A 5 -19.06 -66.13 13.48
CA GLN A 5 -19.07 -64.66 13.54
C GLN A 5 -18.22 -64.14 12.36
N GLU A 6 -18.79 -63.29 11.51
CA GLU A 6 -18.01 -62.48 10.58
C GLU A 6 -17.49 -61.23 11.29
N ASN A 7 -16.16 -61.17 11.43
CA ASN A 7 -15.41 -60.02 11.91
C ASN A 7 -15.52 -58.86 10.92
N VAL A 8 -16.18 -57.77 11.33
CA VAL A 8 -15.96 -56.46 10.71
C VAL A 8 -14.79 -55.80 11.43
N ALA A 9 -13.61 -55.89 10.80
CA ALA A 9 -12.42 -55.17 11.25
C ALA A 9 -12.65 -53.65 11.08
N VAL A 10 -12.65 -52.95 12.21
CA VAL A 10 -12.62 -51.48 12.29
C VAL A 10 -11.27 -51.00 11.75
N ASN A 11 -11.32 -50.21 10.68
CA ASN A 11 -10.14 -49.70 9.99
C ASN A 11 -9.45 -48.63 10.84
N GLY A 12 -8.12 -48.76 11.00
CA GLY A 12 -7.30 -48.04 11.96
C GLY A 12 -7.18 -46.53 11.73
N SER A 13 -6.94 -45.83 12.83
CA SER A 13 -6.67 -44.40 12.98
C SER A 13 -5.56 -43.90 12.04
N ARG A 14 -5.95 -43.21 10.96
CA ARG A 14 -5.00 -42.46 10.12
C ARG A 14 -4.48 -41.26 10.91
N LYS A 15 -3.17 -41.18 11.13
CA LYS A 15 -2.52 -40.01 11.74
C LYS A 15 -2.62 -38.80 10.81
N LEU A 16 -2.84 -37.62 11.38
CA LEU A 16 -2.91 -36.37 10.64
C LEU A 16 -1.58 -36.06 9.95
N SER A 17 -1.65 -35.60 8.72
CA SER A 17 -0.50 -35.10 7.96
C SER A 17 -0.09 -33.70 8.42
N PRO A 18 1.14 -33.25 8.12
CA PRO A 18 1.57 -31.88 8.42
C PRO A 18 0.64 -30.81 7.83
N GLN A 19 0.11 -31.05 6.62
CA GLN A 19 -0.78 -30.11 5.95
C GLN A 19 -2.12 -30.01 6.67
N GLU A 20 -2.72 -31.15 7.06
CA GLU A 20 -3.99 -31.17 7.81
C GLU A 20 -3.84 -30.48 9.18
N ILE A 21 -2.70 -30.67 9.85
CA ILE A 21 -2.39 -29.96 11.10
C ILE A 21 -2.26 -28.45 10.87
N ALA A 22 -1.58 -28.04 9.78
CA ALA A 22 -1.47 -26.63 9.42
C ALA A 22 -2.87 -26.03 9.13
N ASP A 23 -3.73 -26.74 8.39
CA ASP A 23 -5.10 -26.29 8.10
C ASP A 23 -5.94 -26.11 9.37
N ILE A 24 -5.89 -27.07 10.31
CA ILE A 24 -6.59 -26.95 11.59
C ILE A 24 -6.11 -25.72 12.37
N LEU A 25 -4.80 -25.48 12.40
CA LEU A 25 -4.23 -24.31 13.08
C LEU A 25 -4.58 -23.00 12.35
N ARG A 26 -4.63 -22.98 11.01
CA ARG A 26 -5.13 -21.82 10.23
C ARG A 26 -6.57 -21.51 10.61
N ASP A 27 -7.41 -22.52 10.74
CA ASP A 27 -8.82 -22.33 11.08
C ASP A 27 -8.99 -21.78 12.50
N ARG A 28 -8.18 -22.22 13.47
CA ARG A 28 -8.16 -21.64 14.83
C ARG A 28 -7.73 -20.17 14.87
N ILE A 29 -6.80 -19.79 13.99
CA ILE A 29 -6.39 -18.38 13.85
C ILE A 29 -7.53 -17.57 13.21
N ARG A 30 -8.18 -18.11 12.18
CA ARG A 30 -9.30 -17.46 11.47
C ARG A 30 -10.56 -17.31 12.32
N SER A 31 -10.88 -18.31 13.13
CA SER A 31 -12.02 -18.28 14.06
C SER A 31 -11.81 -17.33 15.24
N GLY A 32 -10.56 -16.92 15.50
CA GLY A 32 -10.19 -16.09 16.64
C GLY A 32 -9.95 -16.88 17.93
N ASP A 33 -9.92 -18.21 17.87
CA ASP A 33 -9.53 -19.08 19.00
C ASP A 33 -8.04 -18.89 19.35
N LEU A 34 -7.22 -18.55 18.34
CA LEU A 34 -5.84 -18.11 18.48
C LEU A 34 -5.73 -16.67 17.97
N LYS A 35 -5.49 -15.70 18.86
CA LYS A 35 -5.44 -14.27 18.52
C LYS A 35 -4.03 -13.81 18.18
N ALA A 36 -3.96 -12.72 17.43
CA ALA A 36 -2.73 -11.98 17.17
C ALA A 36 -1.91 -11.76 18.45
N GLY A 37 -0.62 -12.11 18.42
CA GLY A 37 0.28 -11.99 19.58
C GLY A 37 0.19 -13.12 20.61
N ASP A 38 -0.81 -14.01 20.53
CA ASP A 38 -0.93 -15.16 21.42
C ASP A 38 0.27 -16.10 21.27
N ARG A 39 0.64 -16.76 22.37
CA ARG A 39 1.65 -17.83 22.33
C ARG A 39 1.00 -19.09 21.82
N LEU A 40 1.58 -19.68 20.77
CA LEU A 40 1.17 -20.99 20.30
C LEU A 40 1.59 -22.05 21.34
N PRO A 41 0.80 -23.12 21.53
CA PRO A 41 1.27 -24.29 22.28
C PRO A 41 2.60 -24.81 21.71
N THR A 42 3.42 -25.40 22.58
CA THR A 42 4.73 -25.95 22.22
C THR A 42 4.58 -27.12 21.24
N GLN A 43 5.66 -27.43 20.51
CA GLN A 43 5.67 -28.60 19.61
C GLN A 43 5.38 -29.93 20.35
N ALA A 44 5.68 -30.01 21.64
CA ALA A 44 5.39 -31.18 22.45
C ALA A 44 3.89 -31.28 22.76
N GLU A 45 3.27 -30.17 23.19
CA GLU A 45 1.84 -30.08 23.48
C GLU A 45 1.00 -30.33 22.22
N LEU A 46 1.36 -29.73 21.08
CA LEU A 46 0.67 -29.97 19.80
C LEU A 46 0.85 -31.41 19.31
N ALA A 47 2.00 -32.03 19.55
CA ALA A 47 2.23 -33.43 19.16
C ALA A 47 1.37 -34.40 19.99
N GLU A 48 1.19 -34.10 21.28
CA GLU A 48 0.28 -34.82 22.16
C GLU A 48 -1.19 -34.59 21.76
N GLU A 49 -1.57 -33.34 21.52
CA GLU A 49 -2.92 -32.96 21.10
C GLU A 49 -3.37 -33.66 19.81
N PHE A 50 -2.51 -33.62 18.78
CA PHE A 50 -2.82 -34.23 17.49
C PHE A 50 -2.45 -35.72 17.41
N ASN A 51 -1.88 -36.30 18.49
CA ASN A 51 -1.40 -37.67 18.54
C ASN A 51 -0.45 -38.04 17.37
N VAL A 52 0.53 -37.17 17.11
CA VAL A 52 1.53 -37.31 16.04
C VAL A 52 2.95 -37.16 16.56
N GLU A 53 3.94 -37.42 15.70
CA GLU A 53 5.33 -37.15 16.04
C GLU A 53 5.64 -35.65 15.99
N ARG A 54 6.56 -35.18 16.85
CA ARG A 54 7.02 -33.79 16.88
C ARG A 54 7.55 -33.31 15.51
N GLY A 55 8.10 -34.22 14.71
CA GLY A 55 8.57 -33.92 13.35
C GLY A 55 7.46 -33.45 12.41
N THR A 56 6.27 -34.06 12.52
CA THR A 56 5.06 -33.71 11.75
C THR A 56 4.55 -32.32 12.14
N VAL A 57 4.48 -32.04 13.44
CA VAL A 57 4.12 -30.70 13.95
C VAL A 57 5.13 -29.67 13.48
N ARG A 58 6.44 -29.97 13.55
CA ARG A 58 7.49 -29.05 13.10
C ARG A 58 7.34 -28.70 11.62
N GLN A 59 6.94 -29.65 10.77
CA GLN A 59 6.66 -29.37 9.35
C GLN A 59 5.41 -28.50 9.18
N ALA A 60 4.34 -28.76 9.92
CA ALA A 60 3.14 -27.94 9.92
C ALA A 60 3.42 -26.48 10.36
N LEU A 61 4.20 -26.31 11.43
CA LEU A 61 4.61 -24.98 11.92
C LEU A 61 5.52 -24.25 10.93
N ARG A 62 6.37 -24.96 10.17
CA ARG A 62 7.14 -24.35 9.09
C ARG A 62 6.24 -23.82 7.99
N ALA A 63 5.22 -24.57 7.57
CA ALA A 63 4.25 -24.09 6.59
C ALA A 63 3.52 -22.84 7.08
N LEU A 64 3.09 -22.79 8.35
CA LEU A 64 2.48 -21.58 8.93
C LEU A 64 3.44 -20.39 9.04
N GLN A 65 4.73 -20.66 9.25
CA GLN A 65 5.77 -19.62 9.27
C GLN A 65 6.04 -19.08 7.86
N GLU A 66 6.08 -19.95 6.85
CA GLU A 66 6.18 -19.58 5.42
C GLU A 66 4.95 -18.77 4.98
N ASP A 67 3.76 -19.10 5.50
CA ASP A 67 2.51 -18.35 5.28
C ASP A 67 2.46 -17.00 6.04
N GLY A 68 3.48 -16.66 6.85
CA GLY A 68 3.54 -15.42 7.62
C GLY A 68 2.58 -15.36 8.82
N LEU A 69 2.01 -16.50 9.24
CA LEU A 69 1.04 -16.59 10.33
C LEU A 69 1.70 -16.71 11.72
N LEU A 70 3.01 -16.93 11.77
CA LEU A 70 3.78 -17.06 13.01
C LEU A 70 4.92 -16.04 13.06
N SER A 71 5.18 -15.50 14.26
CA SER A 71 6.27 -14.57 14.58
C SER A 71 7.16 -15.12 15.70
N ASN A 72 8.37 -14.56 15.85
CA ASN A 72 9.32 -14.88 16.92
C ASN A 72 9.74 -16.37 17.00
N VAL A 73 10.22 -16.94 15.89
CA VAL A 73 10.79 -18.30 15.86
C VAL A 73 12.27 -18.26 16.27
N SER A 74 12.56 -17.84 17.51
CA SER A 74 13.90 -17.93 18.09
C SER A 74 14.09 -19.27 18.82
N LYS A 75 15.33 -19.76 18.90
CA LYS A 75 15.64 -21.01 19.62
C LYS A 75 15.27 -20.84 21.10
N GLY A 76 14.22 -21.53 21.55
CA GLY A 76 13.85 -21.67 22.95
C GLY A 76 12.57 -20.96 23.39
N SER A 77 11.90 -20.21 22.51
CA SER A 77 10.58 -19.61 22.78
C SER A 77 9.49 -20.23 21.90
N PRO A 78 8.28 -20.49 22.43
CA PRO A 78 7.15 -20.90 21.60
C PRO A 78 6.85 -19.81 20.57
N PRO A 79 6.57 -20.17 19.30
CA PRO A 79 6.19 -19.20 18.28
C PRO A 79 4.92 -18.47 18.73
N ARG A 80 4.78 -17.21 18.33
CA ARG A 80 3.57 -16.43 18.56
C ARG A 80 2.76 -16.34 17.28
N ILE A 81 1.45 -16.23 17.39
CA ILE A 81 0.61 -15.84 16.26
C ILE A 81 1.08 -14.47 15.79
N ALA A 82 1.44 -14.35 14.51
CA ALA A 82 1.82 -13.07 13.94
C ALA A 82 0.66 -12.09 14.15
N GLU A 83 0.97 -10.84 14.48
CA GLU A 83 -0.02 -9.81 14.25
C GLU A 83 -0.38 -9.87 12.76
N PRO A 84 -1.68 -9.91 12.40
CA PRO A 84 -2.06 -9.95 11.00
C PRO A 84 -1.37 -8.77 10.35
N ALA A 85 -0.45 -9.06 9.42
CA ALA A 85 0.01 -8.05 8.50
C ALA A 85 -1.27 -7.41 7.94
N PRO A 86 -1.40 -6.07 7.96
CA PRO A 86 -2.61 -5.42 7.48
C PRO A 86 -2.99 -6.08 6.16
N VAL A 87 -4.19 -6.66 6.10
CA VAL A 87 -4.65 -7.45 4.95
C VAL A 87 -4.25 -6.68 3.70
N ARG A 88 -3.37 -7.25 2.86
CA ARG A 88 -3.01 -6.62 1.59
C ARG A 88 -4.31 -6.42 0.81
N GLY A 89 -4.82 -5.19 0.79
CA GLY A 89 -6.11 -4.85 0.16
C GLY A 89 -7.16 -4.20 1.07
N ALA A 90 -7.01 -4.21 2.40
CA ALA A 90 -7.92 -3.44 3.25
C ALA A 90 -7.73 -1.94 2.99
N PRO A 91 -8.82 -1.16 2.79
CA PRO A 91 -8.68 0.27 2.59
C PRO A 91 -8.06 0.96 3.81
N GLN A 92 -7.07 1.83 3.59
CA GLN A 92 -6.34 2.52 4.66
C GLN A 92 -6.24 4.02 4.39
N PRO A 93 -6.15 4.86 5.43
CA PRO A 93 -5.83 6.28 5.24
C PRO A 93 -4.55 6.46 4.41
N THR A 94 -4.50 7.46 3.53
CA THR A 94 -3.39 7.67 2.59
C THR A 94 -2.05 7.78 3.31
N MET A 95 -2.01 8.50 4.44
CA MET A 95 -0.81 8.67 5.27
C MET A 95 -0.29 7.35 5.88
N VAL A 96 -1.13 6.32 5.96
CA VAL A 96 -0.77 5.00 6.50
C VAL A 96 -0.46 4.02 5.36
N GLY A 97 -1.31 3.99 4.34
CA GLY A 97 -1.26 2.97 3.30
C GLY A 97 -0.20 3.19 2.23
N LEU A 98 0.19 4.43 1.94
CA LEU A 98 1.06 4.72 0.79
C LEU A 98 2.53 4.35 1.04
N ALA A 99 3.09 4.73 2.19
CA ALA A 99 4.52 4.58 2.46
C ALA A 99 5.02 3.12 2.40
N PRO A 100 4.33 2.13 3.03
CA PRO A 100 4.76 0.73 2.95
C PRO A 100 4.77 0.20 1.50
N ARG A 101 3.84 0.66 0.65
CA ARG A 101 3.75 0.21 -0.74
C ARG A 101 4.81 0.84 -1.63
N LEU A 102 5.13 2.11 -1.41
CA LEU A 102 6.30 2.73 -2.06
C LEU A 102 7.58 2.02 -1.64
N THR A 103 7.77 1.72 -0.35
CA THR A 103 8.95 0.99 0.13
C THR A 103 9.07 -0.40 -0.49
N GLU A 104 7.97 -1.13 -0.71
CA GLU A 104 7.97 -2.39 -1.44
C GLU A 104 8.31 -2.20 -2.93
N ALA A 105 7.67 -1.23 -3.59
CA ALA A 105 7.93 -0.92 -5.00
C ALA A 105 9.40 -0.53 -5.25
N PHE A 106 10.02 0.19 -4.32
CA PHE A 106 11.43 0.60 -4.35
C PHE A 106 12.42 -0.56 -4.13
N ALA A 107 11.97 -1.77 -3.82
CA ALA A 107 12.84 -2.94 -3.77
C ALA A 107 13.13 -3.52 -5.17
N ALA A 108 12.38 -3.10 -6.20
CA ALA A 108 12.60 -3.53 -7.57
C ALA A 108 13.84 -2.85 -8.20
N PRO A 109 14.55 -3.51 -9.15
CA PRO A 109 15.66 -2.87 -9.89
C PRO A 109 15.21 -1.64 -10.67
N HIS A 110 14.01 -1.69 -11.25
CA HIS A 110 13.42 -0.58 -12.00
C HIS A 110 12.13 -0.13 -11.34
N VAL A 111 12.17 1.06 -10.75
CA VAL A 111 11.03 1.66 -10.06
C VAL A 111 10.33 2.62 -11.01
N ARG A 112 9.01 2.46 -11.16
CA ARG A 112 8.14 3.40 -11.87
C ARG A 112 6.93 3.75 -11.03
N VAL A 113 6.70 5.04 -10.84
CA VAL A 113 5.57 5.55 -10.06
C VAL A 113 4.82 6.58 -10.89
N ASP A 114 3.59 6.22 -11.27
CA ASP A 114 2.68 7.09 -12.01
C ASP A 114 1.63 7.64 -11.04
N VAL A 115 1.46 8.97 -11.01
CA VAL A 115 0.71 9.65 -9.96
C VAL A 115 -0.29 10.64 -10.55
N VAL A 116 -1.53 10.59 -10.05
CA VAL A 116 -2.55 11.63 -10.25
C VAL A 116 -2.96 12.14 -8.88
N SER A 117 -2.80 13.43 -8.62
CA SER A 117 -3.19 14.07 -7.36
C SER A 117 -3.33 15.58 -7.51
N HIS A 118 -3.93 16.29 -6.55
CA HIS A 118 -3.96 17.76 -6.57
C HIS A 118 -2.61 18.40 -6.25
N THR A 119 -1.87 17.79 -5.34
CA THR A 119 -0.56 18.24 -4.88
C THR A 119 0.34 17.03 -4.61
N SER A 120 1.61 17.25 -4.27
CA SER A 120 2.57 16.19 -3.96
C SER A 120 2.78 15.96 -2.46
N GLU A 121 1.95 16.55 -1.59
CA GLU A 121 2.09 16.52 -0.13
C GLU A 121 2.31 15.12 0.43
N THR A 122 1.34 14.22 0.24
CA THR A 122 1.39 12.89 0.84
C THR A 122 2.48 12.02 0.21
N LEU A 123 2.70 12.17 -1.10
CA LEU A 123 3.74 11.43 -1.81
C LEU A 123 5.13 11.78 -1.29
N MET A 124 5.40 13.08 -1.11
CA MET A 124 6.66 13.58 -0.57
C MET A 124 6.97 12.97 0.81
N LEU A 125 5.97 12.91 1.69
CA LEU A 125 6.12 12.33 3.03
C LEU A 125 6.30 10.81 2.98
N ALA A 126 5.51 10.12 2.15
CA ALA A 126 5.50 8.67 2.05
C ALA A 126 6.81 8.08 1.50
N LEU A 127 7.60 8.87 0.77
CA LEU A 127 8.91 8.45 0.24
C LEU A 127 10.03 8.43 1.28
N GLY A 128 9.83 9.01 2.46
CA GLY A 128 10.90 9.16 3.45
C GLY A 128 11.59 7.84 3.81
N ASP A 129 10.82 6.77 4.02
CA ASP A 129 11.39 5.46 4.36
C ASP A 129 12.13 4.82 3.18
N SER A 130 11.57 4.90 1.98
CA SER A 130 12.22 4.37 0.77
C SER A 130 13.56 5.06 0.53
N LEU A 131 13.61 6.40 0.65
CA LEU A 131 14.85 7.16 0.52
C LEU A 131 15.84 6.84 1.64
N ARG A 132 15.38 6.75 2.90
CA ARG A 132 16.23 6.34 4.04
C ARG A 132 16.90 5.00 3.77
N ARG A 133 16.14 4.01 3.29
CA ARG A 133 16.64 2.67 2.99
C ARG A 133 17.68 2.64 1.86
N ILE A 134 17.57 3.53 0.88
CA ILE A 134 18.63 3.75 -0.14
C ILE A 134 19.90 4.26 0.52
N HIS A 135 19.80 5.27 1.38
CA HIS A 135 20.96 5.84 2.09
C HIS A 135 21.63 4.83 3.03
N GLU A 136 20.87 3.89 3.59
CA GLU A 136 21.40 2.78 4.39
C GLU A 136 22.02 1.65 3.56
N GLY A 137 21.83 1.67 2.23
CA GLY A 137 22.27 0.60 1.33
C GLY A 137 21.45 -0.69 1.45
N THR A 138 20.28 -0.65 2.11
CA THR A 138 19.41 -1.83 2.26
C THR A 138 18.54 -2.09 1.03
N ILE A 139 18.36 -1.08 0.18
CA ILE A 139 17.79 -1.20 -1.17
C ILE A 139 18.62 -0.34 -2.12
N HIS A 140 18.76 -0.76 -3.37
CA HIS A 140 19.52 -0.03 -4.39
C HIS A 140 18.91 -0.28 -5.77
N PRO A 141 17.87 0.49 -6.15
CA PRO A 141 17.35 0.45 -7.51
C PRO A 141 18.40 0.88 -8.53
N GLU A 142 18.35 0.30 -9.72
CA GLU A 142 19.15 0.75 -10.86
C GLU A 142 18.55 2.04 -11.46
N SER A 143 17.21 2.13 -11.49
CA SER A 143 16.49 3.28 -12.04
C SER A 143 15.20 3.61 -11.28
N ILE A 144 14.88 4.91 -11.19
CA ILE A 144 13.66 5.44 -10.58
C ILE A 144 13.01 6.45 -11.55
N GLU A 145 11.79 6.15 -12.00
CA GLU A 145 10.99 7.03 -12.84
C GLU A 145 9.69 7.46 -12.13
N PHE A 146 9.44 8.76 -12.09
CA PHE A 146 8.21 9.36 -11.60
C PHE A 146 7.53 10.17 -12.70
N ARG A 147 6.27 9.85 -12.98
CA ARG A 147 5.39 10.61 -13.87
C ARG A 147 4.22 11.15 -13.05
N VAL A 148 4.20 12.45 -12.85
CA VAL A 148 3.25 13.10 -11.92
C VAL A 148 2.33 14.04 -12.68
N LEU A 149 1.02 13.78 -12.60
CA LEU A 149 -0.04 14.60 -13.14
C LEU A 149 -0.67 15.43 -12.02
N LEU A 150 -0.50 16.75 -12.09
CA LEU A 150 -1.08 17.73 -11.16
C LEU A 150 -2.00 18.68 -11.91
N PRO A 151 -3.07 19.23 -11.30
CA PRO A 151 -3.95 20.20 -11.96
C PRO A 151 -3.15 21.40 -12.44
N SER A 152 -3.48 21.89 -13.63
CA SER A 152 -2.88 23.09 -14.21
C SER A 152 -3.09 24.30 -13.31
N ARG A 153 -2.22 25.30 -13.42
CA ARG A 153 -2.43 26.57 -12.73
C ARG A 153 -3.55 27.40 -13.37
N ASP A 154 -3.83 27.14 -14.64
CA ASP A 154 -4.69 27.94 -15.52
C ASP A 154 -6.14 27.43 -15.57
N ILE A 155 -6.50 26.46 -14.71
CA ILE A 155 -7.86 25.95 -14.65
C ILE A 155 -8.61 26.56 -13.47
N ASN A 156 -9.92 26.70 -13.65
CA ASN A 156 -10.83 26.91 -12.53
C ASN A 156 -11.00 25.59 -11.81
N LEU A 157 -10.49 25.50 -10.58
CA LEU A 157 -10.62 24.29 -9.78
C LEU A 157 -12.09 24.04 -9.41
N ALA A 158 -12.50 22.77 -9.46
CA ALA A 158 -13.74 22.35 -8.79
C ALA A 158 -13.57 22.36 -7.26
N PHE A 159 -12.35 22.09 -6.78
CA PHE A 159 -11.90 22.17 -5.40
C PHE A 159 -10.36 22.15 -5.35
N PRO A 160 -9.74 22.78 -4.33
CA PRO A 160 -10.40 23.64 -3.34
C PRO A 160 -10.96 24.93 -3.94
N ILE A 161 -12.07 25.41 -3.39
CA ILE A 161 -12.70 26.68 -3.78
C ILE A 161 -13.16 27.44 -2.53
N SER A 162 -13.15 28.77 -2.59
CA SER A 162 -13.74 29.60 -1.54
C SER A 162 -15.25 29.33 -1.39
N VAL A 163 -15.76 29.31 -0.15
CA VAL A 163 -17.20 29.17 0.13
C VAL A 163 -17.96 30.41 -0.35
N GLU A 164 -17.40 31.58 -0.11
CA GLU A 164 -17.91 32.87 -0.60
C GLU A 164 -16.95 33.41 -1.67
N ARG A 165 -17.48 33.79 -2.83
CA ARG A 165 -16.68 34.36 -3.92
C ARG A 165 -16.73 35.89 -3.84
N ASP A 166 -15.80 36.44 -3.08
CA ASP A 166 -15.60 37.89 -3.01
C ASP A 166 -14.42 38.32 -3.90
N GLY A 167 -14.74 38.83 -5.11
CA GLY A 167 -13.77 39.46 -6.01
C GLY A 167 -13.22 38.56 -7.14
N GLU A 168 -12.23 39.10 -7.87
CA GLU A 168 -11.61 38.45 -9.04
C GLU A 168 -10.48 37.46 -8.68
N GLU A 169 -9.77 37.66 -7.56
CA GLU A 169 -8.70 36.77 -7.12
C GLU A 169 -9.19 35.80 -6.03
N ASP A 170 -9.25 34.50 -6.33
CA ASP A 170 -9.58 33.48 -5.34
C ASP A 170 -8.34 33.17 -4.46
N PRO A 171 -8.36 33.58 -3.17
CA PRO A 171 -7.22 33.37 -2.29
C PRO A 171 -6.95 31.89 -1.99
N VAL A 172 -7.97 31.05 -2.08
CA VAL A 172 -7.84 29.60 -1.92
C VAL A 172 -7.06 29.01 -3.09
N HIS A 173 -7.32 29.47 -4.31
CA HIS A 173 -6.56 29.05 -5.51
C HIS A 173 -5.10 29.46 -5.41
N ARG A 174 -4.81 30.70 -4.96
CA ARG A 174 -3.42 31.15 -4.75
C ARG A 174 -2.69 30.27 -3.72
N ARG A 175 -3.30 30.05 -2.56
CA ARG A 175 -2.76 29.20 -1.49
C ARG A 175 -2.51 27.78 -1.97
N TRP A 176 -3.46 27.18 -2.69
CA TRP A 176 -3.29 25.85 -3.29
C TRP A 176 -2.12 25.83 -4.28
N LEU A 177 -2.00 26.83 -5.15
CA LEU A 177 -0.98 26.90 -6.18
C LEU A 177 0.43 27.00 -5.59
N GLU A 178 0.60 27.81 -4.54
CA GLU A 178 1.85 27.92 -3.78
C GLU A 178 2.22 26.56 -3.15
N MET A 179 1.28 25.92 -2.47
CA MET A 179 1.49 24.62 -1.83
C MET A 179 1.85 23.53 -2.85
N ARG A 180 1.10 23.45 -3.96
CA ARG A 180 1.36 22.51 -5.06
C ARG A 180 2.77 22.67 -5.61
N ASN A 181 3.18 23.91 -5.90
CA ASN A 181 4.50 24.20 -6.46
C ASN A 181 5.63 23.88 -5.48
N ALA A 182 5.50 24.30 -4.21
CA ALA A 182 6.49 24.02 -3.18
C ALA A 182 6.71 22.52 -2.99
N GLN A 183 5.64 21.73 -2.90
CA GLN A 183 5.70 20.29 -2.70
C GLN A 183 6.29 19.56 -3.91
N ALA A 184 5.97 19.99 -5.13
CA ALA A 184 6.57 19.44 -6.34
C ALA A 184 8.08 19.71 -6.42
N HIS A 185 8.53 20.91 -6.01
CA HIS A 185 9.96 21.24 -5.93
C HIS A 185 10.69 20.34 -4.91
N VAL A 186 10.14 20.18 -3.71
CA VAL A 186 10.76 19.33 -2.67
C VAL A 186 10.82 17.87 -3.12
N LEU A 187 9.75 17.34 -3.71
CA LEU A 187 9.73 15.99 -4.26
C LEU A 187 10.82 15.80 -5.32
N LYS A 188 10.92 16.73 -6.27
CA LYS A 188 11.94 16.72 -7.32
C LYS A 188 13.35 16.78 -6.74
N TYR A 189 13.57 17.62 -5.73
CA TYR A 189 14.87 17.73 -5.07
C TYR A 189 15.26 16.42 -4.38
N ASN A 190 14.36 15.84 -3.57
CA ASN A 190 14.62 14.62 -2.80
C ASN A 190 14.97 13.42 -3.70
N LEU A 191 14.25 13.25 -4.82
CA LEU A 191 14.53 12.17 -5.77
C LEU A 191 15.84 12.42 -6.54
N ASN A 192 16.14 13.65 -6.94
CA ASN A 192 17.41 13.93 -7.62
C ASN A 192 18.63 13.83 -6.69
N ALA A 193 18.45 13.99 -5.38
CA ALA A 193 19.53 13.84 -4.40
C ALA A 193 20.10 12.41 -4.38
N VAL A 194 19.28 11.36 -4.57
CA VAL A 194 19.80 9.98 -4.62
C VAL A 194 20.56 9.69 -5.91
N ARG A 195 20.23 10.35 -7.03
CA ARG A 195 20.99 10.25 -8.27
C ARG A 195 22.45 10.71 -8.09
N SER A 196 22.65 11.87 -7.47
CA SER A 196 23.99 12.43 -7.30
C SER A 196 24.84 11.69 -6.27
N THR A 197 24.20 11.03 -5.29
CA THR A 197 24.90 10.42 -4.15
C THR A 197 25.05 8.90 -4.26
N HIS A 198 24.15 8.19 -4.96
CA HIS A 198 24.11 6.72 -5.00
C HIS A 198 24.23 6.13 -6.42
N GLY A 199 24.39 6.97 -7.44
CA GLY A 199 24.59 6.53 -8.84
C GLY A 199 23.35 5.89 -9.48
N ILE A 200 22.16 6.15 -8.92
CA ILE A 200 20.87 5.64 -9.42
C ILE A 200 20.40 6.52 -10.58
N ASP A 201 19.92 5.93 -11.69
CA ASP A 201 19.28 6.72 -12.75
C ASP A 201 17.92 7.24 -12.25
N VAL A 202 17.71 8.56 -12.25
CA VAL A 202 16.48 9.15 -11.74
C VAL A 202 15.89 10.10 -12.77
N ARG A 203 14.61 9.87 -13.08
CA ARG A 203 13.77 10.73 -13.90
C ARG A 203 12.50 11.08 -13.13
N ILE A 204 12.20 12.37 -13.05
CA ILE A 204 10.92 12.85 -12.55
C ILE A 204 10.38 13.92 -13.50
N THR A 205 9.16 13.71 -13.96
CA THR A 205 8.48 14.60 -14.89
C THR A 205 7.10 14.94 -14.33
N PHE A 206 6.76 16.23 -14.38
CA PHE A 206 5.46 16.73 -14.00
C PHE A 206 4.73 17.24 -15.24
N ARG A 207 3.45 16.88 -15.39
CA ARG A 207 2.57 17.44 -16.42
C ARG A 207 1.28 18.01 -15.81
N ALA A 208 0.76 19.04 -16.46
CA ALA A 208 -0.41 19.79 -16.04
C ALA A 208 -1.69 19.14 -16.59
N LEU A 209 -2.60 18.77 -15.69
CA LEU A 209 -3.94 18.28 -16.01
C LEU A 209 -4.88 19.45 -16.30
N PRO A 210 -5.68 19.39 -17.38
CA PRO A 210 -6.63 20.45 -17.73
C PRO A 210 -7.95 20.37 -16.94
N PHE A 211 -8.00 19.61 -15.84
CA PHE A 211 -9.17 19.47 -14.98
C PHE A 211 -8.76 19.16 -13.52
N THR A 212 -9.69 19.36 -12.58
CA THR A 212 -9.54 18.91 -11.19
C THR A 212 -9.82 17.41 -11.10
N PRO A 213 -8.83 16.55 -10.81
CA PRO A 213 -9.06 15.12 -10.70
C PRO A 213 -9.94 14.82 -9.48
N PRO A 214 -11.01 14.01 -9.64
CA PRO A 214 -11.92 13.65 -8.54
C PRO A 214 -11.37 12.57 -7.60
N VAL A 215 -10.28 11.93 -8.02
CA VAL A 215 -9.59 10.88 -7.30
C VAL A 215 -8.10 11.16 -7.29
N LYS A 216 -7.41 10.62 -6.30
CA LYS A 216 -5.96 10.41 -6.37
C LYS A 216 -5.68 8.98 -6.79
N MET A 217 -4.58 8.80 -7.50
CA MET A 217 -4.13 7.49 -7.96
C MET A 217 -2.61 7.41 -7.87
N TYR A 218 -2.11 6.30 -7.34
CA TYR A 218 -0.70 5.93 -7.40
C TYR A 218 -0.62 4.56 -8.05
N LEU A 219 0.05 4.47 -9.19
CA LEU A 219 0.31 3.21 -9.89
C LEU A 219 1.79 2.89 -9.73
N LEU A 220 2.07 1.75 -9.11
CA LEU A 220 3.40 1.32 -8.67
C LEU A 220 3.87 0.16 -9.55
N ASN A 221 4.95 0.38 -10.30
CA ASN A 221 5.66 -0.57 -11.15
C ASN A 221 4.79 -1.33 -12.18
N GLY A 222 3.57 -0.86 -12.49
CA GLY A 222 2.62 -1.61 -13.32
C GLY A 222 1.97 -2.81 -12.62
N GLU A 223 2.16 -2.93 -11.29
CA GLU A 223 1.77 -4.10 -10.51
C GLU A 223 0.67 -3.81 -9.47
N GLU A 224 0.61 -2.57 -8.96
CA GLU A 224 -0.41 -2.18 -7.99
C GLU A 224 -0.94 -0.77 -8.28
N VAL A 225 -2.25 -0.61 -8.18
CA VAL A 225 -2.92 0.70 -8.16
C VAL A 225 -3.49 0.96 -6.77
N LEU A 226 -3.16 2.13 -6.22
CA LEU A 226 -3.77 2.70 -5.03
C LEU A 226 -4.66 3.87 -5.45
N LEU A 227 -5.98 3.73 -5.28
CA LEU A 227 -6.96 4.74 -5.65
C LEU A 227 -7.60 5.34 -4.41
N GLY A 228 -7.76 6.66 -4.33
CA GLY A 228 -8.48 7.32 -3.23
C GLY A 228 -9.43 8.39 -3.73
N TYR A 229 -10.61 8.47 -3.13
CA TYR A 229 -11.57 9.54 -3.42
C TYR A 229 -11.22 10.81 -2.66
N TYR A 230 -11.35 11.95 -3.33
CA TYR A 230 -11.31 13.25 -2.69
C TYR A 230 -12.69 13.56 -2.09
N MET A 231 -12.84 13.34 -0.78
CA MET A 231 -14.05 13.70 -0.05
C MET A 231 -14.03 15.19 0.27
N LEU A 232 -15.08 15.90 -0.13
CA LEU A 232 -15.20 17.35 0.04
C LEU A 232 -15.85 17.69 1.38
N GLU A 233 -15.21 18.61 2.10
CA GLU A 233 -15.69 19.11 3.37
C GLU A 233 -15.52 20.64 3.41
N LYS A 234 -16.40 21.31 4.18
CA LYS A 234 -16.16 22.72 4.52
C LYS A 234 -15.00 22.77 5.52
N ARG A 235 -14.01 23.60 5.23
CA ARG A 235 -12.80 23.77 6.05
C ARG A 235 -12.52 25.24 6.28
N GLU A 236 -11.97 25.53 7.45
CA GLU A 236 -11.47 26.83 7.84
C GLU A 236 -9.98 26.70 8.10
N GLU A 237 -9.18 27.57 7.48
CA GLU A 237 -7.73 27.58 7.65
C GLU A 237 -7.22 29.00 7.79
N GLU A 238 -6.37 29.24 8.79
CA GLU A 238 -5.62 30.48 8.90
C GLU A 238 -4.54 30.53 7.82
N TYR A 239 -4.62 31.50 6.93
CA TYR A 239 -3.63 31.71 5.87
C TYR A 239 -3.28 33.20 5.77
N GLU A 240 -2.01 33.50 5.93
CA GLU A 240 -1.49 34.86 6.15
C GLU A 240 -2.14 35.52 7.37
N SER A 241 -2.88 36.61 7.18
CA SER A 241 -3.56 37.37 8.24
C SER A 241 -5.09 37.27 8.15
N ARG A 242 -5.62 36.20 7.55
CA ARG A 242 -7.06 35.95 7.41
C ARG A 242 -7.41 34.48 7.55
N THR A 243 -8.64 34.21 7.98
CA THR A 243 -9.25 32.88 7.91
C THR A 243 -9.84 32.68 6.53
N LEU A 244 -9.46 31.59 5.86
CA LEU A 244 -10.06 31.16 4.59
C LEU A 244 -11.12 30.10 4.87
N GLU A 245 -12.36 30.35 4.44
CA GLU A 245 -13.42 29.33 4.39
C GLU A 245 -13.49 28.72 3.00
N MET A 246 -13.34 27.40 2.89
CA MET A 246 -13.26 26.72 1.60
C MET A 246 -14.00 25.37 1.60
N TYR A 247 -14.48 24.96 0.44
CA TYR A 247 -14.75 23.55 0.16
C TYR A 247 -13.48 22.93 -0.38
N ASP A 248 -12.90 22.00 0.37
CA ASP A 248 -11.60 21.39 0.06
C ASP A 248 -11.63 19.89 0.34
N ALA A 249 -10.72 19.16 -0.30
CA ALA A 249 -10.51 17.74 -0.09
C ALA A 249 -9.23 17.51 0.71
N LEU A 250 -9.35 17.04 1.95
CA LEU A 250 -8.16 16.73 2.75
C LEU A 250 -7.51 15.43 2.27
N GLY A 251 -6.56 15.58 1.35
CA GLY A 251 -5.88 14.45 0.72
C GLY A 251 -5.20 13.49 1.71
N SER A 252 -4.67 13.98 2.82
CA SER A 252 -4.01 13.14 3.82
C SER A 252 -4.96 12.16 4.52
N GLN A 253 -6.25 12.51 4.60
CA GLN A 253 -7.29 11.67 5.21
C GLN A 253 -8.04 10.79 4.22
N SER A 254 -7.85 10.97 2.91
CA SER A 254 -8.44 10.10 1.89
C SER A 254 -8.07 8.63 2.15
N VAL A 255 -9.02 7.73 1.99
CA VAL A 255 -8.79 6.29 2.08
C VAL A 255 -8.31 5.76 0.74
N LEU A 256 -7.23 4.98 0.74
CA LEU A 256 -6.69 4.28 -0.43
C LEU A 256 -7.24 2.86 -0.51
N PHE A 257 -7.79 2.53 -1.67
CA PHE A 257 -8.18 1.20 -2.10
C PHE A 257 -7.05 0.61 -2.95
N SER A 258 -6.66 -0.62 -2.65
CA SER A 258 -5.54 -1.31 -3.30
C SER A 258 -6.06 -2.36 -4.28
N PHE A 259 -5.52 -2.33 -5.50
CA PHE A 259 -5.78 -3.28 -6.56
C PHE A 259 -4.43 -3.84 -7.02
N VAL A 260 -4.19 -5.12 -6.77
CA VAL A 260 -2.92 -5.77 -7.07
C VAL A 260 -3.10 -6.70 -8.26
N LYS A 261 -2.27 -6.53 -9.29
CA LYS A 261 -2.37 -7.26 -10.56
C LYS A 261 -2.37 -8.78 -10.35
N ALA A 262 -1.53 -9.28 -9.45
CA ALA A 262 -1.43 -10.70 -9.14
C ALA A 262 -2.59 -11.24 -8.26
N ALA A 263 -3.45 -10.39 -7.68
CA ALA A 263 -4.46 -10.82 -6.73
C ALA A 263 -5.69 -11.46 -7.39
N SER A 264 -6.14 -10.94 -8.54
CA SER A 264 -7.27 -11.50 -9.29
C SER A 264 -7.27 -11.01 -10.73
N GLN A 265 -8.01 -11.70 -11.62
CA GLN A 265 -8.21 -11.26 -13.00
C GLN A 265 -8.88 -9.87 -13.08
N ARG A 266 -9.80 -9.57 -12.15
CA ARG A 266 -10.47 -8.27 -12.07
C ARG A 266 -9.46 -7.17 -11.73
N ASP A 267 -8.63 -7.41 -10.72
CA ASP A 267 -7.64 -6.42 -10.28
C ASP A 267 -6.53 -6.25 -11.32
N ALA A 268 -6.14 -7.32 -12.02
CA ALA A 268 -5.24 -7.24 -13.17
C ALA A 268 -5.81 -6.32 -14.27
N ALA A 269 -7.07 -6.53 -14.65
CA ALA A 269 -7.74 -5.68 -15.63
C ALA A 269 -7.83 -4.22 -15.13
N PHE A 270 -8.12 -4.01 -13.85
CA PHE A 270 -8.16 -2.66 -13.28
C PHE A 270 -6.80 -1.95 -13.35
N VAL A 271 -5.70 -2.64 -13.02
CA VAL A 271 -4.34 -2.10 -13.11
C VAL A 271 -3.99 -1.77 -14.57
N GLU A 272 -4.29 -2.67 -15.50
CA GLU A 272 -4.02 -2.46 -16.93
C GLU A 272 -4.81 -1.30 -17.52
N GLU A 273 -6.11 -1.19 -17.23
CA GLU A 273 -6.94 -0.07 -17.69
C GLU A 273 -6.54 1.25 -17.02
N SER A 274 -6.13 1.23 -15.76
CA SER A 274 -5.59 2.41 -15.06
C SER A 274 -4.29 2.91 -15.69
N GLN A 275 -3.40 1.99 -16.08
CA GLN A 275 -2.18 2.34 -16.82
C GLN A 275 -2.51 2.98 -18.17
N LYS A 276 -3.41 2.37 -18.96
CA LYS A 276 -3.84 2.90 -20.26
C LYS A 276 -4.49 4.28 -20.11
N TRP A 277 -5.33 4.46 -19.10
CA TRP A 277 -5.96 5.75 -18.80
C TRP A 277 -4.91 6.81 -18.44
N PHE A 278 -3.94 6.48 -17.58
CA PHE A 278 -2.85 7.38 -17.22
C PHE A 278 -2.03 7.77 -18.46
N ASP A 279 -1.64 6.79 -19.27
CA ASP A 279 -0.85 7.01 -20.48
C ASP A 279 -1.61 7.85 -21.51
N ALA A 280 -2.91 7.62 -21.67
CA ALA A 280 -3.76 8.46 -22.53
C ALA A 280 -3.76 9.92 -22.05
N LEU A 281 -3.97 10.18 -20.75
CA LEU A 281 -3.90 11.54 -20.20
C LEU A 281 -2.51 12.17 -20.39
N TRP A 282 -1.48 11.40 -20.07
CA TRP A 282 -0.09 11.78 -20.22
C TRP A 282 0.16 12.20 -21.67
N GLU A 283 -0.12 11.37 -22.66
CA GLU A 283 0.29 11.61 -24.04
C GLU A 283 -0.57 12.65 -24.78
N THR A 284 -1.83 12.87 -24.37
CA THR A 284 -2.79 13.64 -25.17
C THR A 284 -3.08 15.05 -24.64
N ILE A 285 -3.73 15.15 -23.48
CA ILE A 285 -4.37 16.40 -23.03
C ILE A 285 -3.59 17.16 -21.96
N THR A 286 -2.48 16.61 -21.48
CA THR A 286 -1.64 17.28 -20.48
C THR A 286 -0.53 18.09 -21.15
N THR A 287 -0.05 19.14 -20.48
CA THR A 287 1.09 19.96 -20.94
C THR A 287 2.24 19.89 -19.93
N ASP A 288 3.39 20.49 -20.22
CA ASP A 288 4.44 20.63 -19.20
C ASP A 288 3.93 21.43 -18.00
N LEU A 289 4.27 20.99 -16.79
CA LEU A 289 3.88 21.69 -15.57
C LEU A 289 4.88 22.81 -15.24
N THR A 290 4.40 24.06 -15.27
CA THR A 290 5.16 25.21 -14.80
C THR A 290 5.14 25.28 -13.27
N LEU A 291 6.32 25.19 -12.66
CA LEU A 291 6.52 25.25 -11.20
C LEU A 291 6.99 26.62 -10.69
N SER A 292 7.05 27.64 -11.55
CA SER A 292 7.43 29.02 -11.20
C SER A 292 6.27 29.88 -10.73
#